data_AF-A0A2V5NZT9-F1
#
_entry.id   AF-A0A2V5NZT9-F1
#
_cell.length_a   1.000
_cell.length_b   1.000
_cell.length_c   1.000
_cell.angle_alpha   90.00
_cell.angle_beta   90.00
_cell.angle_gamma   90.00
#
_symmetry.space_group_name_H-M   'P 1'
#
loop_
_entity.id
_entity.type
_entity.pdbx_description
1 polymer ?
#
loop_
_entity_poly.entity_id
_entity_poly.type
_entity_poly.pdbx_seq_one_letter_code
_entity_poly.pdbx_strand_id
1 'polypeptide(L)'
;MWYGTLRSRSGWGYFNLVSMVLAVLVIAIYPVRTESLQLSDSVVQLTLASAFHQINYLINHWFGTMQDNKADLGSPAFFKVQSFIAFAYTYHYVNWFSKTSIIKWHQVEKKKFVFSAVLWVVSLALYEVDYRLGFAAVAVLSLLFVSIRAIFSALMPKAKLA
;
A
#
# COMPACT_ATOMS: atom_id res chain seq x y z
N MET A 1 -3.40 -15.48 1.57
CA MET A 1 -4.36 -15.71 0.47
C MET A 1 -4.17 -17.07 -0.15
N TRP A 2 -2.93 -17.45 -0.49
CA TRP A 2 -2.53 -18.82 -0.87
C TRP A 2 -3.28 -19.92 -0.10
N TYR A 3 -3.16 -19.92 1.24
CA TYR A 3 -3.83 -20.89 2.10
C TYR A 3 -5.38 -20.87 2.01
N GLY A 4 -5.97 -19.68 1.85
CA GLY A 4 -7.43 -19.53 1.71
C GLY A 4 -7.94 -20.01 0.35
N THR A 5 -7.18 -19.78 -0.72
CA THR A 5 -7.48 -20.31 -2.06
C THR A 5 -7.42 -21.83 -2.07
N LEU A 6 -6.36 -22.42 -1.50
CA LEU A 6 -6.20 -23.87 -1.42
C LEU A 6 -7.34 -24.55 -0.65
N ARG A 7 -7.84 -23.91 0.42
CA ARG A 7 -8.94 -24.44 1.22
C ARG A 7 -10.31 -24.29 0.54
N SER A 8 -10.56 -23.16 -0.11
CA SER A 8 -11.87 -22.86 -0.72
C SER A 8 -12.06 -23.43 -2.12
N ARG A 9 -10.96 -23.82 -2.80
CA ARG A 9 -10.94 -24.28 -4.21
C ARG A 9 -11.71 -23.37 -5.18
N SER A 10 -11.80 -22.07 -4.87
CA SER A 10 -12.53 -21.10 -5.67
C SER A 10 -11.73 -20.73 -6.93
N GLY A 11 -12.36 -20.74 -8.10
CA GLY A 11 -11.75 -20.31 -9.37
C GLY A 11 -11.22 -18.87 -9.30
N TRP A 12 -11.95 -17.97 -8.64
CA TRP A 12 -11.50 -16.59 -8.39
C TRP A 12 -10.26 -16.49 -7.51
N GLY A 13 -10.12 -17.42 -6.55
CA GLY A 13 -8.94 -17.51 -5.70
C GLY A 13 -7.69 -17.90 -6.47
N TYR A 14 -7.82 -18.83 -7.44
CA TYR A 14 -6.71 -19.22 -8.31
C TYR A 14 -6.37 -18.13 -9.32
N PHE A 15 -7.38 -17.50 -9.93
CA PHE A 15 -7.17 -16.37 -10.84
C PHE A 15 -6.36 -15.26 -10.18
N ASN A 16 -6.73 -14.85 -8.96
CA ASN A 16 -6.03 -13.80 -8.24
C ASN A 16 -4.57 -14.18 -7.89
N LEU A 17 -4.36 -15.43 -7.49
CA LEU A 17 -3.01 -15.94 -7.22
C LEU A 17 -2.13 -15.93 -8.46
N VAL A 18 -2.66 -16.42 -9.59
CA VAL A 18 -1.95 -16.42 -10.88
C VAL A 18 -1.67 -14.99 -11.33
N SER A 19 -2.64 -14.07 -11.23
CA SER A 19 -2.43 -12.66 -11.61
C SER A 19 -1.35 -11.98 -10.76
N MET A 20 -1.26 -12.31 -9.48
CA MET A 20 -0.22 -11.78 -8.59
C MET A 20 1.17 -12.26 -9.03
N VAL A 21 1.33 -13.55 -9.33
CA VAL A 21 2.59 -14.11 -9.84
C VAL A 21 2.95 -13.49 -11.19
N LEU A 22 1.98 -13.37 -12.09
CA LEU A 22 2.19 -12.73 -13.40
C LEU A 22 2.65 -11.28 -13.26
N ALA A 23 2.04 -10.49 -12.36
CA ALA A 23 2.45 -9.11 -12.12
C ALA A 23 3.92 -9.02 -11.65
N VAL A 24 4.33 -9.90 -10.73
CA VAL A 24 5.74 -9.97 -10.27
C VAL A 24 6.68 -10.36 -11.41
N LEU A 25 6.29 -11.33 -12.24
CA LEU A 25 7.09 -11.74 -13.41
C LEU A 25 7.22 -10.62 -14.44
N VAL A 26 6.13 -9.88 -14.70
CA VAL A 26 6.15 -8.71 -15.58
C VAL A 26 7.11 -7.66 -15.04
N ILE A 27 7.05 -7.32 -13.75
CA ILE A 27 7.99 -6.36 -13.13
C ILE A 27 9.45 -6.84 -13.25
N ALA A 28 9.69 -8.14 -13.05
CA ALA A 28 11.03 -8.70 -13.10
C ALA A 28 11.62 -8.70 -14.52
N ILE A 29 10.83 -9.04 -15.54
CA ILE A 29 11.31 -9.28 -16.91
C ILE A 29 11.26 -8.00 -17.75
N TYR A 30 10.25 -7.15 -17.56
CA TYR A 30 10.03 -5.98 -18.41
C TYR A 30 11.23 -5.01 -18.33
N PRO A 31 11.78 -4.57 -19.46
CA PRO A 31 12.94 -3.68 -19.47
C PRO A 31 12.53 -2.29 -18.98
N VAL A 32 13.32 -1.73 -18.05
CA VAL A 32 13.13 -0.37 -17.56
C VAL A 32 14.05 0.56 -18.35
N ARG A 33 13.46 1.55 -19.03
CA ARG A 33 14.19 2.61 -19.73
C ARG A 33 14.47 3.75 -18.76
N THR A 34 15.66 3.79 -18.20
CA THR A 34 16.05 4.80 -17.19
C THR A 34 16.37 6.15 -17.80
N GLU A 35 16.75 6.20 -19.08
CA GLU A 35 17.05 7.45 -19.81
C GLU A 35 15.88 8.44 -19.86
N SER A 36 14.64 7.93 -19.84
CA SER A 36 13.43 8.75 -19.79
C SER A 36 12.94 9.07 -18.38
N LEU A 37 13.55 8.49 -17.34
CA LEU A 37 13.10 8.60 -15.95
C LEU A 37 14.01 9.56 -15.19
N GLN A 38 13.66 10.84 -15.20
CA GLN A 38 14.30 11.83 -14.35
C GLN A 38 13.64 11.83 -12.97
N LEU A 39 14.40 11.45 -11.94
CA LEU A 39 13.97 11.60 -10.55
C LEU A 39 14.08 13.07 -10.15
N SER A 40 13.06 13.61 -9.51
CA SER A 40 13.15 14.95 -8.94
C SER A 40 14.09 14.97 -7.73
N ASP A 41 14.75 16.10 -7.50
CA ASP A 41 15.67 16.28 -6.38
C ASP A 41 14.99 15.98 -5.04
N SER A 42 13.71 16.33 -4.89
CA SER A 42 12.92 16.04 -3.70
C SER A 42 12.79 14.54 -3.44
N VAL A 43 12.55 13.73 -4.48
CA VAL A 43 12.44 12.28 -4.35
C VAL A 43 13.78 11.67 -3.95
N VAL A 44 14.88 12.13 -4.57
CA VAL A 44 16.24 11.68 -4.21
C VAL A 44 16.54 12.00 -2.75
N GLN A 45 16.33 13.26 -2.33
CA GLN A 45 16.59 13.70 -0.96
C GLN A 45 15.76 12.93 0.07
N LEU A 46 14.46 12.75 -0.15
CA LEU A 46 13.58 12.01 0.75
C LEU A 46 13.96 10.53 0.84
N THR A 47 14.34 9.91 -0.28
CA THR A 47 14.76 8.51 -0.33
C THR A 47 16.08 8.26 0.42
N LEU A 48 17.00 9.23 0.37
CA LEU A 48 18.25 9.19 1.12
C LEU A 48 18.00 9.48 2.61
N ALA A 49 17.27 10.54 2.94
CA ALA A 49 16.98 10.98 4.31
C ALA A 49 16.22 9.93 5.13
N SER A 50 15.31 9.18 4.50
CA SER A 50 14.56 8.09 5.14
C SER A 50 15.30 6.76 5.20
N ALA A 51 16.52 6.68 4.64
CA ALA A 51 17.27 5.43 4.44
C ALA A 51 16.52 4.36 3.59
N PHE A 52 15.46 4.74 2.88
CA PHE A 52 14.65 3.78 2.12
C PHE A 52 15.42 3.09 0.98
N HIS A 53 16.45 3.75 0.44
CA HIS A 53 17.38 3.15 -0.52
C HIS A 53 18.05 1.87 -0.01
N GLN A 54 18.21 1.67 1.31
CA GLN A 54 18.83 0.48 1.87
C GLN A 54 18.03 -0.80 1.57
N ILE A 55 16.70 -0.70 1.51
CA ILE A 55 15.84 -1.84 1.16
C ILE A 55 16.11 -2.27 -0.29
N ASN A 56 16.29 -1.30 -1.20
CA ASN A 56 16.65 -1.59 -2.59
C ASN A 56 18.00 -2.28 -2.68
N TYR A 57 18.99 -1.79 -1.92
CA TYR A 57 20.30 -2.41 -1.85
C TYR A 57 20.20 -3.86 -1.36
N LEU A 58 19.53 -4.13 -0.24
CA LEU A 58 19.41 -5.48 0.32
C LEU A 58 18.75 -6.46 -0.65
N ILE A 59 17.65 -6.05 -1.28
CA ILE A 59 16.94 -6.89 -2.25
C ILE A 59 17.84 -7.15 -3.47
N ASN A 60 18.44 -6.10 -4.04
CA ASN A 60 19.31 -6.24 -5.22
C ASN A 60 20.55 -7.08 -4.94
N HIS A 61 21.11 -6.98 -3.72
CA HIS A 61 22.23 -7.79 -3.26
C HIS A 61 21.86 -9.28 -3.22
N TRP A 62 20.67 -9.65 -2.70
CA TRP A 62 20.20 -11.04 -2.71
C TRP A 62 20.04 -11.62 -4.12
N PHE A 63 19.70 -10.78 -5.10
CA PHE A 63 19.59 -11.17 -6.51
C PHE A 63 20.90 -11.03 -7.30
N GLY A 64 22.01 -10.64 -6.66
CA GLY A 64 23.32 -10.48 -7.31
C GLY A 64 23.37 -9.35 -8.34
N THR A 65 22.44 -8.40 -8.27
CA THR A 65 22.30 -7.29 -9.25
C THR A 65 23.03 -6.01 -8.83
N MET A 66 23.60 -5.98 -7.63
CA MET A 66 24.45 -4.90 -7.13
C MET A 66 25.66 -5.49 -6.37
N GLN A 67 26.88 -5.09 -6.76
CA GLN A 67 28.14 -5.57 -6.17
C GLN A 67 28.86 -4.49 -5.35
N ASP A 68 28.72 -3.22 -5.73
CA ASP A 68 29.30 -2.11 -4.98
C ASP A 68 28.29 -1.63 -3.94
N ASN A 69 28.71 -1.44 -2.69
CA ASN A 69 27.90 -1.02 -1.52
C ASN A 69 27.24 0.38 -1.64
N LYS A 70 26.79 0.79 -2.83
CA LYS A 70 26.16 2.06 -3.14
C LYS A 70 24.86 1.79 -3.88
N ALA A 71 23.76 2.33 -3.35
CA ALA A 71 22.48 2.28 -4.04
C ALA A 71 22.50 3.29 -5.21
N ASP A 72 22.58 2.79 -6.44
CA ASP A 72 22.32 3.60 -7.62
C ASP A 72 20.81 3.77 -7.83
N LEU A 73 20.30 4.93 -7.41
CA LEU A 73 18.89 5.31 -7.51
C LEU A 73 18.42 5.46 -8.97
N GLY A 74 19.35 5.61 -9.93
CA GLY A 74 19.05 5.71 -11.36
C GLY A 74 19.07 4.37 -12.08
N SER A 75 19.45 3.27 -11.40
CA SER A 75 19.62 1.97 -12.04
C SER A 75 18.29 1.30 -12.39
N PRO A 76 18.21 0.49 -13.48
CA PRO A 76 17.02 -0.31 -13.78
C PRO A 76 16.61 -1.23 -12.63
N ALA A 77 17.58 -1.78 -11.89
CA ALA A 77 17.34 -2.64 -10.74
C ALA A 77 16.61 -1.90 -9.61
N PHE A 78 16.99 -0.66 -9.32
CA PHE A 78 16.31 0.19 -8.34
C PHE A 78 14.82 0.36 -8.69
N PHE A 79 14.51 0.75 -9.91
CA PHE A 79 13.12 0.94 -10.35
C PHE A 79 12.30 -0.36 -10.34
N LYS A 80 12.91 -1.52 -10.65
CA LYS A 80 12.23 -2.81 -10.55
C LYS A 80 11.87 -3.14 -9.10
N VAL A 81 12.78 -2.93 -8.16
CA VAL A 81 12.51 -3.14 -6.73
C VAL A 81 11.45 -2.16 -6.23
N GLN A 82 11.54 -0.88 -6.60
CA GLN A 82 10.52 0.11 -6.27
C GLN A 82 9.13 -0.26 -6.80
N SER A 83 9.06 -0.71 -8.06
CA SER A 83 7.82 -1.17 -8.68
C SER A 83 7.25 -2.40 -7.97
N PHE A 84 8.12 -3.36 -7.59
CA PHE A 84 7.72 -4.52 -6.81
C PHE A 84 7.16 -4.14 -5.43
N ILE A 85 7.83 -3.24 -4.71
CA ILE A 85 7.37 -2.75 -3.41
C ILE A 85 6.03 -2.02 -3.57
N ALA A 86 5.92 -1.10 -4.52
CA ALA A 86 4.69 -0.37 -4.80
C ALA A 86 3.52 -1.31 -5.13
N PHE A 87 3.76 -2.34 -5.96
CA PHE A 87 2.79 -3.39 -6.25
C PHE A 87 2.40 -4.16 -4.99
N ALA A 88 3.37 -4.62 -4.19
CA ALA A 88 3.11 -5.41 -2.99
C ALA A 88 2.25 -4.64 -1.98
N TYR A 89 2.57 -3.37 -1.73
CA TYR A 89 1.79 -2.51 -0.84
C TYR A 89 0.39 -2.24 -1.40
N THR A 90 0.27 -1.90 -2.69
CA THR A 90 -1.03 -1.65 -3.32
C THR A 90 -1.92 -2.89 -3.26
N TYR A 91 -1.38 -4.04 -3.66
CA TYR A 91 -2.08 -5.32 -3.61
C TYR A 91 -2.49 -5.67 -2.18
N HIS A 92 -1.61 -5.47 -1.20
CA HIS A 92 -1.91 -5.73 0.20
C HIS A 92 -3.14 -4.93 0.68
N TYR A 93 -3.16 -3.62 0.43
CA TYR A 93 -4.26 -2.76 0.85
C TYR A 93 -5.55 -3.02 0.08
N VAL A 94 -5.49 -3.21 -1.25
CA VAL A 94 -6.68 -3.51 -2.06
C VAL A 94 -7.27 -4.87 -1.68
N ASN A 95 -6.44 -5.88 -1.45
CA ASN A 95 -6.89 -7.18 -0.98
C ASN A 95 -7.52 -7.09 0.42
N TRP A 96 -6.94 -6.31 1.33
CA TRP A 96 -7.57 -6.06 2.62
C TRP A 96 -8.95 -5.41 2.45
N PHE A 97 -9.03 -4.37 1.61
CA PHE A 97 -10.25 -3.63 1.32
C PHE A 97 -11.35 -4.50 0.69
N SER A 98 -10.95 -5.49 -0.12
CA SER A 98 -11.85 -6.41 -0.84
C SER A 98 -12.52 -7.47 0.06
N LYS A 99 -12.07 -7.63 1.31
CA LYS A 99 -12.67 -8.58 2.27
C LYS A 99 -13.94 -8.01 2.88
N THR A 100 -15.00 -7.94 2.08
CA THR A 100 -16.31 -7.38 2.44
C THR A 100 -16.96 -8.07 3.64
N SER A 101 -16.63 -9.32 3.97
CA SER A 101 -17.12 -10.00 5.17
C SER A 101 -16.47 -9.51 6.47
N ILE A 102 -15.25 -9.01 6.40
CA ILE A 102 -14.51 -8.47 7.56
C ILE A 102 -14.88 -7.00 7.76
N ILE A 103 -14.79 -6.19 6.69
CA ILE A 103 -15.03 -4.74 6.76
C ILE A 103 -16.53 -4.41 6.73
N LYS A 104 -17.35 -5.30 6.16
CA LYS A 104 -18.82 -5.18 6.12
C LYS A 104 -19.31 -3.93 5.37
N TRP A 105 -18.65 -3.55 4.28
CA TRP A 105 -19.06 -2.44 3.40
C TRP A 105 -20.55 -2.48 3.01
N HIS A 106 -21.07 -3.69 2.77
CA HIS A 106 -22.47 -3.92 2.40
C HIS A 106 -23.48 -3.58 3.52
N GLN A 107 -23.02 -3.41 4.77
CA GLN A 107 -23.84 -3.03 5.93
C GLN A 107 -23.78 -1.54 6.23
N VAL A 108 -22.90 -0.80 5.53
CA VAL A 108 -22.77 0.64 5.72
C VAL A 108 -23.89 1.36 4.98
N GLU A 109 -24.59 2.25 5.67
CA GLU A 109 -25.60 3.11 5.05
C GLU A 109 -25.00 3.92 3.90
N LYS A 110 -25.71 4.00 2.76
CA LYS A 110 -25.23 4.69 1.54
C LYS A 110 -24.75 6.12 1.82
N LYS A 111 -25.45 6.87 2.67
CA LYS A 111 -25.06 8.24 3.04
C LYS A 111 -23.69 8.30 3.72
N LYS A 112 -23.44 7.39 4.67
CA LYS A 112 -22.15 7.29 5.38
C LYS A 112 -21.04 6.84 4.43
N PHE A 113 -21.34 5.93 3.52
CA PHE A 113 -20.39 5.51 2.49
C PHE A 113 -19.97 6.67 1.58
N VAL A 114 -20.94 7.44 1.08
CA VAL A 114 -20.67 8.63 0.25
C VAL A 114 -19.86 9.66 1.03
N PHE A 115 -20.21 9.93 2.29
CA PHE A 115 -19.44 10.84 3.14
C PHE A 115 -17.98 10.39 3.29
N SER A 116 -17.75 9.11 3.59
CA SER A 116 -16.40 8.55 3.69
C SER A 116 -15.63 8.64 2.37
N ALA A 117 -16.30 8.42 1.23
CA ALA A 117 -15.68 8.55 -0.09
C ALA A 117 -15.28 10.01 -0.38
N VAL A 118 -16.14 10.98 -0.06
CA VAL A 118 -15.82 12.42 -0.20
C VAL A 118 -14.64 12.79 0.70
N LEU A 119 -14.65 12.35 1.96
CA LEU A 119 -13.56 12.62 2.90
C LEU A 119 -12.22 12.04 2.40
N TRP A 120 -12.25 10.85 1.79
CA TRP A 120 -11.09 10.25 1.17
C TRP A 120 -10.57 11.07 -0.03
N VAL A 121 -11.45 11.49 -0.95
CA VAL A 121 -11.06 12.34 -2.09
C VAL A 121 -10.48 13.67 -1.63
N VAL A 122 -11.10 14.32 -0.64
CA VAL A 122 -10.58 15.57 -0.05
C VAL A 122 -9.19 15.34 0.57
N SER A 123 -9.00 14.23 1.27
CA SER A 123 -7.71 13.88 1.87
C SER A 123 -6.62 13.69 0.81
N LEU A 124 -6.94 13.08 -0.34
CA LEU A 124 -6.02 12.97 -1.47
C LEU A 124 -5.69 14.34 -2.07
N ALA A 125 -6.70 15.21 -2.26
CA ALA A 125 -6.51 16.55 -2.80
C ALA A 125 -5.57 17.41 -1.92
N LEU A 126 -5.56 17.19 -0.61
CA LEU A 126 -4.64 17.90 0.29
C LEU A 126 -3.16 17.57 0.02
N TYR A 127 -2.84 16.37 -0.47
CA TYR A 127 -1.46 16.01 -0.84
C TYR A 127 -0.96 16.79 -2.06
N GLU A 128 -1.85 17.16 -2.98
CA GLU A 128 -1.53 17.99 -4.15
C GLU A 128 -1.27 19.45 -3.76
N VAL A 129 -1.88 19.93 -2.66
CA VAL A 129 -1.68 21.29 -2.14
C VAL A 129 -0.39 21.37 -1.34
N ASP A 130 -0.23 20.50 -0.34
CA ASP A 130 0.98 20.41 0.48
C ASP A 130 1.08 19.01 1.10
N TYR A 131 2.22 18.36 0.86
CA TYR A 131 2.46 16.99 1.34
C TYR A 131 2.35 16.86 2.86
N ARG A 132 2.87 17.83 3.63
CA ARG A 132 2.83 17.81 5.10
C ARG A 132 1.39 17.98 5.59
N LEU A 133 0.62 18.84 4.96
CA LEU A 133 -0.80 19.04 5.26
C LEU A 133 -1.62 17.78 4.99
N GLY A 134 -1.48 17.19 3.79
CA GLY A 134 -2.15 15.95 3.42
C GLY A 134 -1.81 14.81 4.40
N PHE A 135 -0.52 14.65 4.70
CA PHE A 135 -0.06 13.67 5.69
C PHE A 135 -0.65 13.90 7.08
N ALA A 136 -0.59 15.14 7.58
CA ALA A 136 -1.12 15.49 8.90
C ALA A 136 -2.64 15.26 8.97
N ALA A 137 -3.39 15.65 7.93
CA ALA A 137 -4.83 15.46 7.87
C ALA A 137 -5.23 13.99 7.93
N VAL A 138 -4.60 13.12 7.12
CA VAL A 138 -4.85 11.68 7.15
C VAL A 138 -4.43 11.06 8.47
N ALA A 139 -3.29 11.48 9.04
CA ALA A 139 -2.82 11.00 10.35
C ALA A 139 -3.84 11.34 11.46
N VAL A 140 -4.34 12.57 11.49
CA VAL A 140 -5.37 13.01 12.44
C VAL A 140 -6.67 12.22 12.23
N LEU A 141 -7.14 12.06 10.99
CA LEU A 141 -8.35 11.28 10.70
C LEU A 141 -8.20 9.81 11.14
N SER A 142 -7.03 9.22 10.94
CA SER A 142 -6.72 7.85 11.37
C SER A 142 -6.75 7.72 12.90
N LEU A 143 -6.10 8.65 13.61
CA LEU A 143 -6.09 8.67 15.07
C LEU A 143 -7.49 8.93 15.65
N LEU A 144 -8.23 9.88 15.10
CA LEU A 144 -9.61 10.16 15.51
C LEU A 144 -10.49 8.92 15.36
N PHE A 145 -10.40 8.21 14.22
CA PHE A 145 -11.17 6.99 14.01
C PHE A 145 -10.88 5.93 15.09
N VAL A 146 -9.60 5.71 15.41
CA VAL A 146 -9.19 4.74 16.45
C VAL A 146 -9.64 5.18 17.84
N SER A 147 -9.39 6.44 18.20
CA SER A 147 -9.70 6.98 19.53
C SER A 147 -11.21 7.05 19.79
N ILE A 148 -12.00 7.51 18.83
CA ILE A 148 -13.46 7.55 18.96
C ILE A 148 -14.00 6.13 19.19
N ARG A 149 -13.54 5.15 18.41
CA ARG A 149 -13.96 3.76 18.59
C ARG A 149 -13.58 3.21 19.97
N ALA A 150 -12.39 3.52 20.46
CA ALA A 150 -11.95 3.11 21.79
C ALA A 150 -12.80 3.76 22.91
N ILE A 151 -13.11 5.05 22.79
CA ILE A 151 -13.95 5.78 23.75
C ILE A 151 -15.37 5.20 23.79
N PHE A 152 -16.01 4.98 22.63
CA PHE A 152 -17.33 4.36 22.57
C PHE A 152 -17.33 2.95 23.17
N SER A 153 -16.29 2.16 22.93
CA SER A 153 -16.12 0.84 23.53
C SER A 153 -15.97 0.88 25.06
N ALA A 154 -15.42 1.95 25.63
CA ALA A 154 -15.21 2.10 27.05
C ALA A 154 -16.46 2.63 27.77
N LEU A 155 -17.24 3.50 27.12
CA LEU A 155 -18.43 4.15 27.69
C LEU A 155 -19.71 3.33 27.54
N MET A 156 -19.81 2.43 26.56
CA MET A 156 -20.99 1.58 26.41
C MET A 156 -20.91 0.36 27.33
N PRO A 157 -21.95 0.07 28.14
CA PRO A 157 -21.99 -1.15 28.93
C PRO A 157 -21.91 -2.35 27.97
N LYS A 158 -21.04 -3.32 28.29
CA LYS A 158 -21.00 -4.59 27.55
C LYS A 158 -22.37 -5.24 27.68
N ALA A 159 -23.13 -5.29 26.58
CA ALA A 159 -24.39 -6.03 26.56
C ALA A 159 -24.07 -7.48 27.01
N LYS A 160 -24.67 -7.92 28.12
CA LYS A 160 -24.67 -9.33 28.48
C LYS A 160 -25.45 -10.03 27.38
N LEU A 161 -24.74 -10.77 26.53
CA LEU A 161 -25.34 -11.76 25.65
C LEU A 161 -26.02 -12.77 26.59
N ALA A 162 -27.34 -12.71 26.66
CA ALA A 162 -28.18 -13.74 27.24
C ALA A 162 -28.32 -14.90 26.24
#